data_AF-A0A8C6KAL4-F1
#
_entry.id   AF-A0A8C6KAL4-F1
#
_cell.length_a   1.000
_cell.length_b   1.000
_cell.length_c   1.000
_cell.angle_alpha   90.00
_cell.angle_beta   90.00
_cell.angle_gamma   90.00
#
_symmetry.space_group_name_H-M   'P 1'
#
loop_
_entity.id
_entity.type
_entity.pdbx_description
1 polymer ?
#
loop_
_entity_poly.entity_id
_entity_poly.type
_entity_poly.pdbx_seq_one_letter_code
_entity_poly.pdbx_strand_id
1 'polypeptide(L)'
;IYSSVFYRIKGFDFKSAHGDAKLQFTLFTLLLLRRMREVAVDDQKVLLVRIQGQYSAVGSRCSHYSAPLIKGALVGDRVRCPFHGACFNVRTGDIEEYPGLDSIPSYKVNHTTFVANCLLLFKNIYIKKVKIPGTKHTVLLIGGGPASLVCAETLRQNCYPGHIVIQQHPPPALCGYVLLQVVSVHPPDKVVKMSDGTSKRYDQLLIATGSRPLSCPGSDLKGVHLLQSYDDAKEIHSSSVGQRAVVIGASFIGMEVASYLSDKATSVALVGSASYPFEKSLGPEIGKMTMMLEEKNVKFFMNDRVTEIRGENGKVKNVVLSSGAVLEADVVIAGIGVIPNSDFLAGSKVAVDSGKAVIVDKYMRTNIPDIFSAGDVASFPLSIRGDQQVNIGHWQMSHSHGKVAALNMLKKPTKIESVPFFWSALAGKSIRYTGYGEGYTEILVKGKVEERKFLAFYIKDEEVVAAASLMFDPAVAQVAELMAEGKNITKKQAQSDDLSWLQM
;
A
#
# COMPACT_ATOMS: atom_id res chain seq x y z
N ILE A 1 -10.41 -7.66 4.14
CA ILE A 1 -8.93 -7.52 4.12
C ILE A 1 -8.47 -6.07 4.28
N TYR A 2 -9.40 -5.08 4.38
CA TYR A 2 -9.03 -3.69 4.63
C TYR A 2 -9.86 -3.10 5.79
N SER A 3 -9.34 -3.18 7.02
CA SER A 3 -9.58 -2.13 8.03
C SER A 3 -8.51 -2.20 9.12
N SER A 4 -7.97 -1.04 9.47
CA SER A 4 -7.60 -0.64 10.82
C SER A 4 -7.17 -1.75 11.78
N VAL A 5 -5.92 -2.18 11.66
CA VAL A 5 -5.19 -2.75 12.80
C VAL A 5 -4.76 -1.57 13.70
N PHE A 6 -5.72 -0.99 14.42
CA PHE A 6 -5.41 -0.17 15.59
C PHE A 6 -5.53 -1.05 16.83
N TYR A 7 -4.51 -1.87 17.10
CA TYR A 7 -4.36 -2.39 18.45
C TYR A 7 -3.85 -1.24 19.34
N ARG A 8 -4.78 -0.70 20.12
CA ARG A 8 -4.47 0.10 21.30
C ARG A 8 -3.70 -0.82 22.26
N ILE A 9 -2.38 -0.72 22.29
CA ILE A 9 -1.55 -1.43 23.28
C ILE A 9 -1.98 -0.89 24.65
N LYS A 10 -2.76 -1.68 25.39
CA LYS A 10 -3.04 -1.45 26.81
C LYS A 10 -1.70 -1.36 27.53
N GLY A 11 -1.51 -0.31 28.33
CA GLY A 11 -0.33 -0.13 29.16
C GLY A 11 -0.12 -1.36 30.03
N PHE A 12 0.99 -2.05 29.81
CA PHE A 12 1.53 -2.97 30.78
C PHE A 12 2.37 -2.15 31.76
N ASP A 13 1.97 -2.18 33.02
CA ASP A 13 2.70 -1.61 34.13
C ASP A 13 3.84 -2.58 34.46
N PHE A 14 5.06 -2.29 33.99
CA PHE A 14 6.24 -3.07 34.32
C PHE A 14 6.89 -2.53 35.60
N LYS A 15 6.71 -3.25 36.71
CA LYS A 15 7.56 -3.11 37.89
C LYS A 15 9.01 -3.40 37.49
N SER A 16 9.90 -2.46 37.78
CA SER A 16 11.33 -2.54 37.50
C SER A 16 11.99 -3.69 38.26
N ALA A 17 12.57 -4.64 37.52
CA ALA A 17 13.56 -5.57 38.05
C ALA A 17 14.90 -5.29 37.34
N HIS A 18 15.92 -4.97 38.14
CA HIS A 18 17.27 -4.62 37.69
C HIS A 18 18.06 -5.88 37.32
N GLY A 19 18.64 -5.91 36.11
CA GLY A 19 19.62 -6.91 35.70
C GLY A 19 20.25 -6.58 34.34
N ASP A 20 21.55 -6.29 34.34
CA ASP A 20 22.35 -6.10 33.12
C ASP A 20 22.60 -7.46 32.44
N ALA A 21 21.92 -7.76 31.34
CA ALA A 21 22.21 -8.93 30.52
C ALA A 21 23.45 -8.68 29.65
N LYS A 22 24.60 -9.24 30.05
CA LYS A 22 25.84 -9.27 29.24
C LYS A 22 25.90 -10.57 28.43
N LEU A 23 25.67 -10.50 27.11
CA LEU A 23 26.02 -11.60 26.20
C LEU A 23 27.51 -11.48 25.82
N GLN A 24 28.36 -12.30 26.46
CA GLN A 24 29.80 -12.37 26.16
C GLN A 24 30.10 -13.30 24.97
N PHE A 25 30.89 -12.77 24.03
CA PHE A 25 31.98 -13.44 23.30
C PHE A 25 31.73 -14.83 22.68
N THR A 26 30.89 -14.91 21.65
CA THR A 26 31.11 -15.86 20.52
C THR A 26 30.47 -15.39 19.21
N LEU A 27 30.00 -14.15 19.14
CA LEU A 27 29.23 -13.63 18.02
C LEU A 27 30.10 -12.93 16.95
N PHE A 28 31.30 -12.48 17.32
CA PHE A 28 32.14 -11.59 16.51
C PHE A 28 32.83 -12.28 15.33
N THR A 29 33.20 -13.56 15.45
CA THR A 29 33.93 -14.29 14.39
C THR A 29 33.02 -14.71 13.23
N LEU A 30 31.69 -14.77 13.43
CA LEU A 30 30.71 -15.21 12.42
C LEU A 30 30.06 -14.07 11.62
N LEU A 31 30.21 -12.81 12.05
CA LEU A 31 29.81 -11.60 11.29
C LEU A 31 30.89 -11.13 10.30
N LEU A 32 31.95 -11.92 10.12
CA LEU A 32 32.92 -11.71 9.04
C LEU A 32 32.38 -12.16 7.68
N LEU A 33 31.33 -13.01 7.65
CA LEU A 33 30.77 -13.60 6.41
C LEU A 33 29.36 -13.09 6.04
N ARG A 34 28.61 -12.45 6.95
CA ARG A 34 27.23 -11.96 6.70
C ARG A 34 27.03 -10.57 7.28
N ARG A 35 26.31 -9.70 6.54
CA ARG A 35 26.02 -8.30 6.95
C ARG A 35 24.91 -8.16 8.00
N MET A 36 24.04 -9.16 8.13
CA MET A 36 22.95 -9.20 9.11
C MET A 36 22.96 -10.50 9.91
N ARG A 37 22.55 -10.45 11.19
CA ARG A 37 22.34 -11.62 12.04
C ARG A 37 21.20 -11.35 13.04
N GLU A 38 20.29 -12.31 13.20
CA GLU A 38 19.34 -12.29 14.30
C GLU A 38 19.97 -12.91 15.55
N VAL A 39 19.82 -12.24 16.69
CA VAL A 39 20.29 -12.71 18.01
C VAL A 39 19.16 -12.65 19.03
N ALA A 40 19.20 -13.54 20.01
CA ALA A 40 18.34 -13.45 21.19
C ALA A 40 19.03 -12.57 22.25
N VAL A 41 18.28 -11.62 22.79
CA VAL A 41 18.63 -10.83 23.96
C VAL A 41 17.45 -10.96 24.91
N ASP A 42 17.65 -11.69 26.01
CA ASP A 42 16.56 -12.17 26.88
C ASP A 42 15.47 -12.88 26.03
N ASP A 43 14.20 -12.49 26.17
CA ASP A 43 13.07 -13.04 25.41
C ASP A 43 12.83 -12.32 24.06
N GLN A 44 13.71 -11.38 23.66
CA GLN A 44 13.55 -10.59 22.45
C GLN A 44 14.54 -10.99 21.35
N LYS A 45 14.06 -10.91 20.10
CA LYS A 45 14.90 -11.08 18.91
C LYS A 45 15.34 -9.71 18.40
N VAL A 46 16.66 -9.55 18.29
CA VAL A 46 17.32 -8.32 17.82
C VAL A 46 18.03 -8.64 16.50
N LEU A 47 17.87 -7.75 15.52
CA LEU A 47 18.63 -7.78 14.27
C LEU A 47 19.89 -6.96 14.44
N LEU A 48 21.01 -7.64 14.44
CA LEU A 48 22.33 -7.05 14.40
C LEU A 48 22.78 -6.86 12.96
N VAL A 49 23.19 -5.65 12.63
CA VAL A 49 23.64 -5.27 11.30
C VAL A 49 25.07 -4.74 11.37
N ARG A 50 25.92 -5.18 10.44
CA ARG A 50 27.31 -4.73 10.30
C ARG A 50 27.52 -4.10 8.93
N ILE A 51 27.77 -2.80 8.90
CA ILE A 51 28.04 -2.02 7.68
C ILE A 51 29.35 -1.27 7.88
N GLN A 52 30.29 -1.45 6.95
CA GLN A 52 31.61 -0.77 6.97
C GLN A 52 32.35 -0.88 8.32
N GLY A 53 32.28 -2.04 8.97
CA GLY A 53 32.93 -2.30 10.25
C GLY A 53 32.19 -1.75 11.48
N GLN A 54 31.12 -0.97 11.29
CA GLN A 54 30.27 -0.47 12.37
C GLN A 54 29.09 -1.42 12.60
N TYR A 55 28.71 -1.56 13.88
CA TYR A 55 27.60 -2.39 14.30
C TYR A 55 26.41 -1.54 14.73
N SER A 56 25.22 -1.95 14.34
CA SER A 56 23.95 -1.37 14.75
C SER A 56 22.98 -2.50 15.11
N ALA A 57 22.02 -2.21 15.98
CA ALA A 57 21.07 -3.21 16.45
C ALA A 57 19.67 -2.61 16.43
N VAL A 58 18.74 -3.31 15.78
CA VAL A 58 17.33 -2.90 15.66
C VAL A 58 16.39 -4.08 15.90
N GLY A 59 15.09 -3.83 16.05
CA GLY A 59 14.09 -4.89 16.16
C GLY A 59 14.14 -5.84 14.96
N SER A 60 14.01 -7.15 15.18
CA SER A 60 14.16 -8.12 14.10
C SER A 60 12.93 -8.33 13.22
N ARG A 61 11.83 -7.66 13.54
CA ARG A 61 10.51 -7.84 12.91
C ARG A 61 10.02 -6.54 12.29
N CYS A 62 9.52 -6.65 11.07
CA CYS A 62 8.85 -5.55 10.38
C CYS A 62 7.59 -5.12 11.14
N SER A 63 7.40 -3.81 11.35
CA SER A 63 6.25 -3.25 12.06
C SER A 63 4.91 -3.35 11.31
N HIS A 64 4.89 -3.84 10.07
CA HIS A 64 3.66 -4.06 9.29
C HIS A 64 2.96 -5.38 9.67
N TYR A 65 3.58 -6.53 9.36
CA TYR A 65 3.04 -7.88 9.65
C TYR A 65 4.10 -8.83 10.22
N SER A 66 5.03 -8.30 11.02
CA SER A 66 6.03 -9.09 11.77
C SER A 66 6.91 -10.01 10.91
N ALA A 67 7.09 -9.66 9.63
CA ALA A 67 8.01 -10.36 8.74
C ALA A 67 9.44 -10.30 9.30
N PRO A 68 10.20 -11.42 9.27
CA PRO A 68 11.58 -11.44 9.77
C PRO A 68 12.49 -10.61 8.86
N LEU A 69 13.05 -9.52 9.38
CA LEU A 69 13.90 -8.59 8.62
C LEU A 69 15.26 -9.21 8.24
N ILE A 70 15.71 -10.24 8.98
CA ILE A 70 16.89 -11.04 8.60
C ILE A 70 16.75 -11.73 7.24
N LYS A 71 15.51 -11.92 6.74
CA LYS A 71 15.23 -12.44 5.40
C LYS A 71 15.03 -11.33 4.36
N GLY A 72 15.22 -10.07 4.74
CA GLY A 72 15.04 -8.91 3.87
C GLY A 72 16.28 -8.56 3.05
N ALA A 73 16.16 -7.50 2.26
CA ALA A 73 17.26 -6.91 1.51
C ALA A 73 17.96 -5.83 2.36
N LEU A 74 19.28 -5.91 2.50
CA LEU A 74 20.08 -4.87 3.18
C LEU A 74 20.96 -4.15 2.16
N VAL A 75 20.69 -2.87 1.97
CA VAL A 75 21.43 -2.00 1.05
C VAL A 75 21.73 -0.67 1.75
N GLY A 76 23.01 -0.30 1.81
CA GLY A 76 23.45 0.83 2.64
C GLY A 76 22.98 0.65 4.09
N ASP A 77 22.34 1.69 4.64
CA ASP A 77 21.77 1.70 5.99
C ASP A 77 20.28 1.29 6.02
N ARG A 78 19.78 0.68 4.96
CA ARG A 78 18.36 0.38 4.78
C ARG A 78 18.11 -1.13 4.75
N VAL A 79 17.16 -1.58 5.56
CA VAL A 79 16.65 -2.96 5.50
C VAL A 79 15.21 -2.97 5.00
N ARG A 80 14.99 -3.58 3.84
CA ARG A 80 13.67 -3.74 3.25
C ARG A 80 13.06 -5.10 3.59
N CYS A 81 11.84 -5.06 4.11
CA CYS A 81 11.01 -6.22 4.38
C CYS A 81 10.79 -7.05 3.10
N PRO A 82 11.03 -8.37 3.13
CA PRO A 82 10.91 -9.21 1.94
C PRO A 82 9.45 -9.41 1.51
N PHE A 83 8.48 -9.24 2.41
CA PHE A 83 7.08 -9.59 2.13
C PHE A 83 6.25 -8.42 1.61
N HIS A 84 6.45 -7.23 2.16
CA HIS A 84 5.56 -6.08 1.92
C HIS A 84 6.31 -4.81 1.55
N GLY A 85 7.65 -4.85 1.46
CA GLY A 85 8.45 -3.72 0.99
C GLY A 85 8.68 -2.59 2.00
N ALA A 86 8.12 -2.66 3.21
CA ALA A 86 8.41 -1.69 4.27
C ALA A 86 9.92 -1.62 4.53
N CYS A 87 10.47 -0.41 4.60
CA CYS A 87 11.91 -0.19 4.72
C CYS A 87 12.24 0.59 5.97
N PHE A 88 13.31 0.19 6.66
CA PHE A 88 13.74 0.78 7.93
C PHE A 88 15.21 1.14 7.90
N ASN A 89 15.56 2.23 8.56
CA ASN A 89 16.93 2.59 8.81
C ASN A 89 17.52 1.65 9.88
N VAL A 90 18.61 0.95 9.58
CA VAL A 90 19.20 -0.02 10.52
C VAL A 90 19.99 0.64 11.65
N ARG A 91 20.26 1.95 11.56
CA ARG A 91 20.94 2.71 12.62
C ARG A 91 19.96 3.33 13.61
N THR A 92 18.86 3.87 13.10
CA THR A 92 17.87 4.60 13.94
C THR A 92 16.60 3.82 14.20
N GLY A 93 16.31 2.79 13.40
CA GLY A 93 15.04 2.07 13.41
C GLY A 93 13.90 2.80 12.70
N ASP A 94 14.13 3.99 12.15
CA ASP A 94 13.07 4.81 11.58
C ASP A 94 12.51 4.23 10.27
N ILE A 95 11.22 4.48 10.02
CA ILE A 95 10.59 4.12 8.75
C ILE A 95 11.14 5.01 7.63
N GLU A 96 11.80 4.36 6.68
CA GLU A 96 12.28 4.95 5.45
C GLU A 96 11.23 4.82 4.34
N GLU A 97 10.56 3.67 4.26
CA GLU A 97 9.42 3.46 3.36
C GLU A 97 8.30 2.66 4.02
N TYR A 98 7.07 3.03 3.64
CA TYR A 98 5.84 2.34 4.01
C TYR A 98 5.77 0.93 3.37
N PRO A 99 4.89 0.03 3.85
CA PRO A 99 3.79 0.20 4.80
C PRO A 99 4.15 -0.09 6.26
N GLY A 100 5.40 0.13 6.70
CA GLY A 100 5.73 0.11 8.12
C GLY A 100 4.79 1.04 8.91
N LEU A 101 4.19 0.53 10.00
CA LEU A 101 3.20 1.28 10.79
C LEU A 101 3.85 2.15 11.86
N ASP A 102 5.03 1.75 12.34
CA ASP A 102 5.85 2.50 13.29
C ASP A 102 7.34 2.22 13.06
N SER A 103 8.22 3.05 13.61
CA SER A 103 9.65 2.76 13.70
C SER A 103 9.88 1.43 14.43
N ILE A 104 10.91 0.69 14.03
CA ILE A 104 11.35 -0.49 14.78
C ILE A 104 12.26 -0.05 15.94
N PRO A 105 12.28 -0.78 17.07
CA PRO A 105 13.18 -0.45 18.18
C PRO A 105 14.63 -0.37 17.72
N SER A 106 15.40 0.59 18.23
CA SER A 106 16.85 0.68 18.05
C SER A 106 17.57 0.48 19.38
N TYR A 107 18.69 -0.24 19.36
CA TYR A 107 19.47 -0.57 20.55
C TYR A 107 20.89 -0.01 20.42
N LYS A 108 21.43 0.52 21.53
CA LYS A 108 22.82 1.01 21.57
C LYS A 108 23.80 -0.16 21.48
N VAL A 109 24.89 0.03 20.73
CA VAL A 109 25.98 -0.95 20.59
C VAL A 109 27.28 -0.31 21.06
N ASN A 110 27.97 -0.91 22.04
CA ASN A 110 29.26 -0.44 22.55
C ASN A 110 30.40 -1.36 22.11
N HIS A 111 31.55 -0.76 21.76
CA HIS A 111 32.80 -1.37 21.29
C HIS A 111 33.04 -2.82 21.76
N THR A 112 32.65 -3.79 20.92
CA THR A 112 32.80 -5.26 21.03
C THR A 112 31.92 -6.05 22.02
N THR A 113 31.01 -5.41 22.75
CA THR A 113 30.03 -6.11 23.61
C THR A 113 28.61 -5.55 23.41
N PHE A 114 27.64 -6.45 23.21
CA PHE A 114 26.22 -6.09 23.28
C PHE A 114 25.90 -5.80 24.73
N VAL A 115 25.97 -4.53 25.13
CA VAL A 115 25.20 -4.06 26.27
C VAL A 115 23.87 -3.59 25.68
N ALA A 116 22.95 -4.54 25.50
CA ALA A 116 21.56 -4.18 25.33
C ALA A 116 21.11 -3.58 26.67
N ASN A 117 21.33 -2.29 26.82
CA ASN A 117 20.75 -1.56 27.90
C ASN A 117 19.24 -1.53 27.59
N CYS A 118 18.51 -2.54 28.06
CA CYS A 118 17.04 -2.66 27.96
C CYS A 118 16.32 -1.42 28.51
N LEU A 119 17.08 -0.54 29.19
CA LEU A 119 16.66 0.75 29.73
C LEU A 119 16.38 1.86 28.72
N LEU A 120 16.66 1.67 27.43
CA LEU A 120 16.29 2.67 26.42
C LEU A 120 15.66 2.00 25.20
N LEU A 121 14.47 1.42 25.40
CA LEU A 121 13.40 1.57 24.41
C LEU A 121 13.20 3.09 24.23
N PHE A 122 14.02 3.74 23.41
CA PHE A 122 13.53 4.89 22.68
C PHE A 122 12.47 4.31 21.75
N LYS A 123 11.28 4.10 22.30
CA LYS A 123 10.12 4.42 21.49
C LYS A 123 10.39 5.86 21.09
N ASN A 124 10.71 6.10 19.82
CA ASN A 124 10.54 7.40 19.22
C ASN A 124 9.03 7.71 19.22
N ILE A 125 8.37 7.68 20.40
CA ILE A 125 7.13 8.39 20.64
C ILE A 125 7.57 9.84 20.53
N TYR A 126 7.52 10.37 19.32
CA TYR A 126 7.42 11.79 19.12
C TYR A 126 6.25 12.24 19.99
N ILE A 127 6.55 12.87 21.12
CA ILE A 127 5.53 13.47 21.98
C ILE A 127 4.87 14.52 21.12
N LYS A 128 3.69 14.19 20.58
CA LYS A 128 2.91 15.07 19.71
C LYS A 128 2.54 16.29 20.55
N LYS A 129 3.26 17.40 20.36
CA LYS A 129 2.95 18.65 21.06
C LYS A 129 1.52 19.05 20.70
N VAL A 130 0.69 19.21 21.73
CA VAL A 130 -0.72 19.58 21.60
C VAL A 130 -0.81 21.05 21.20
N LYS A 131 -1.88 21.36 20.47
CA LYS A 131 -2.32 22.69 20.00
C LYS A 131 -1.84 23.83 20.92
N ILE A 132 -1.16 24.82 20.36
CA ILE A 132 -0.79 26.05 21.07
C ILE A 132 -2.01 27.00 21.06
N PRO A 133 -2.54 27.42 22.21
CA PRO A 133 -3.63 28.39 22.29
C PRO A 133 -3.32 29.66 21.48
N GLY A 134 -4.27 30.15 20.70
CA GLY A 134 -4.13 31.38 19.90
C GLY A 134 -3.79 31.16 18.41
N THR A 135 -3.35 29.98 17.98
CA THR A 135 -3.09 29.70 16.56
C THR A 135 -4.40 29.40 15.81
N LYS A 136 -4.76 30.25 14.83
CA LYS A 136 -5.98 30.10 14.00
C LYS A 136 -5.76 29.38 12.66
N HIS A 137 -4.50 29.16 12.27
CA HIS A 137 -4.18 28.52 10.98
C HIS A 137 -4.79 27.11 10.92
N THR A 138 -5.51 26.82 9.84
CA THR A 138 -6.30 25.60 9.64
C THR A 138 -5.82 24.86 8.40
N VAL A 139 -5.34 23.64 8.62
CA VAL A 139 -5.15 22.65 7.56
C VAL A 139 -6.41 21.80 7.50
N LEU A 140 -7.07 21.80 6.34
CA LEU A 140 -8.23 20.96 6.07
C LEU A 140 -7.81 19.77 5.22
N LEU A 141 -8.13 18.55 5.68
CA LEU A 141 -7.86 17.30 4.96
C LEU A 141 -9.21 16.71 4.50
N ILE A 142 -9.44 16.59 3.20
CA ILE A 142 -10.64 15.97 2.64
C ILE A 142 -10.33 14.49 2.38
N GLY A 143 -11.06 13.60 3.06
CA GLY A 143 -10.86 12.15 3.04
C GLY A 143 -10.23 11.64 4.34
N GLY A 144 -10.65 10.44 4.78
CA GLY A 144 -10.20 9.81 6.03
C GLY A 144 -9.26 8.61 5.82
N GLY A 145 -8.70 8.47 4.61
CA GLY A 145 -7.81 7.38 4.25
C GLY A 145 -6.37 7.54 4.77
N PRO A 146 -5.48 6.59 4.41
CA PRO A 146 -4.09 6.58 4.88
C PRO A 146 -3.32 7.87 4.58
N ALA A 147 -3.53 8.48 3.41
CA ALA A 147 -2.86 9.74 3.05
C ALA A 147 -3.18 10.88 4.03
N SER A 148 -4.46 11.07 4.40
CA SER A 148 -4.86 12.08 5.38
C SER A 148 -4.37 11.76 6.78
N LEU A 149 -4.43 10.50 7.20
CA LEU A 149 -3.97 10.09 8.53
C LEU A 149 -2.47 10.33 8.70
N VAL A 150 -1.67 9.93 7.71
CA VAL A 150 -0.22 10.18 7.71
C VAL A 150 0.10 11.67 7.60
N CYS A 151 -0.66 12.43 6.80
CA CYS A 151 -0.48 13.87 6.72
C CYS A 151 -0.71 14.54 8.08
N ALA A 152 -1.84 14.23 8.74
CA ALA A 152 -2.17 14.75 10.07
C ALA A 152 -1.12 14.35 11.12
N GLU A 153 -0.67 13.10 11.09
CA GLU A 153 0.38 12.61 11.97
C GLU A 153 1.71 13.33 11.74
N THR A 154 2.14 13.45 10.49
CA THR A 154 3.41 14.10 10.11
C THR A 154 3.39 15.57 10.52
N LEU A 155 2.27 16.28 10.31
CA LEU A 155 2.10 17.65 10.80
C LEU A 155 2.32 17.74 12.31
N ARG A 156 1.72 16.83 13.10
CA ARG A 156 1.85 16.83 14.56
C ARG A 156 3.23 16.41 15.04
N GLN A 157 3.86 15.42 14.40
CA GLN A 157 5.24 15.02 14.69
C GLN A 157 6.22 16.18 14.45
N ASN A 158 5.91 17.04 13.48
CA ASN A 158 6.68 18.25 13.19
C ASN A 158 6.19 19.49 13.95
N CYS A 159 5.48 19.30 15.07
CA CYS A 159 5.04 20.38 15.97
C CYS A 159 4.16 21.45 15.31
N TYR A 160 3.38 21.11 14.26
CA TYR A 160 2.41 22.02 13.67
C TYR A 160 1.41 22.50 14.74
N PRO A 161 1.33 23.81 15.04
CA PRO A 161 0.55 24.31 16.18
C PRO A 161 -0.93 24.56 15.85
N GLY A 162 -1.27 24.63 14.56
CA GLY A 162 -2.60 24.99 14.08
C GLY A 162 -3.65 23.89 14.17
N HIS A 163 -4.86 24.24 13.72
CA HIS A 163 -5.97 23.32 13.58
C HIS A 163 -5.72 22.36 12.42
N ILE A 164 -5.97 21.08 12.65
CA ILE A 164 -6.06 20.06 11.61
C ILE A 164 -7.49 19.56 11.65
N VAL A 165 -8.23 19.70 10.56
CA VAL A 165 -9.61 19.24 10.43
C VAL A 165 -9.61 18.14 9.38
N ILE A 166 -10.09 16.95 9.73
CA ILE A 166 -10.30 15.87 8.77
C ILE A 166 -11.78 15.84 8.45
N GLN A 167 -12.13 16.08 7.18
CA GLN A 167 -13.47 15.97 6.67
C GLN A 167 -13.60 14.65 5.89
N GLN A 168 -14.18 13.65 6.54
CA GLN A 168 -14.35 12.31 5.98
C GLN A 168 -15.78 12.09 5.49
N HIS A 169 -15.91 11.30 4.42
CA HIS A 169 -17.13 10.61 4.06
C HIS A 169 -16.93 9.11 4.37
N PRO A 170 -17.49 8.57 5.47
CA PRO A 170 -17.44 7.13 5.73
C PRO A 170 -18.50 6.39 4.89
N PRO A 171 -18.34 5.07 4.65
CA PRO A 171 -19.43 4.26 4.15
C PRO A 171 -20.60 4.27 5.15
N PRO A 172 -21.86 4.06 4.71
CA PRO A 172 -23.07 4.34 5.49
C PRO A 172 -23.31 3.53 6.78
N ALA A 173 -22.38 2.67 7.21
CA ALA A 173 -22.64 1.67 8.25
C ALA A 173 -22.19 2.07 9.67
N LEU A 174 -21.45 3.15 9.86
CA LEU A 174 -20.91 3.51 11.19
C LEU A 174 -21.33 4.92 11.60
N CYS A 175 -22.29 4.95 12.53
CA CYS A 175 -22.68 6.07 13.39
C CYS A 175 -23.74 7.02 12.80
N GLY A 176 -24.82 7.24 13.57
CA GLY A 176 -25.96 8.13 13.25
C GLY A 176 -25.63 9.62 13.21
N TYR A 177 -24.49 10.00 12.63
CA TYR A 177 -24.16 11.37 12.28
C TYR A 177 -24.62 11.68 10.85
N VAL A 178 -25.20 12.86 10.65
CA VAL A 178 -25.45 13.42 9.31
C VAL A 178 -24.10 13.58 8.61
N LEU A 179 -23.86 12.78 7.57
CA LEU A 179 -22.60 12.76 6.84
C LEU A 179 -22.51 13.97 5.90
N LEU A 180 -21.56 14.86 6.16
CA LEU A 180 -21.33 16.04 5.32
C LEU A 180 -20.24 15.76 4.29
N GLN A 181 -20.65 15.66 3.03
CA GLN A 181 -19.75 15.51 1.89
C GLN A 181 -19.25 16.88 1.43
N VAL A 182 -17.96 16.98 1.07
CA VAL A 182 -17.48 18.18 0.35
C VAL A 182 -17.97 18.09 -1.09
N VAL A 183 -18.71 19.11 -1.53
CA VAL A 183 -19.33 19.16 -2.88
C VAL A 183 -18.67 20.17 -3.81
N SER A 184 -17.92 21.13 -3.27
CA SER A 184 -17.11 22.04 -4.10
C SER A 184 -15.95 22.67 -3.32
N VAL A 185 -14.93 23.11 -4.05
CA VAL A 185 -13.80 23.90 -3.53
C VAL A 185 -13.77 25.25 -4.24
N HIS A 186 -13.66 26.35 -3.49
CA HIS A 186 -13.52 27.70 -4.01
C HIS A 186 -12.15 28.27 -3.57
N PRO A 187 -11.08 28.10 -4.38
CA PRO A 187 -9.75 28.49 -3.97
C PRO A 187 -9.52 29.98 -3.72
N PRO A 188 -10.10 30.94 -4.48
CA PRO A 188 -9.89 32.37 -4.21
C PRO A 188 -10.27 32.78 -2.79
N ASP A 189 -11.35 32.21 -2.25
CA ASP A 189 -11.81 32.50 -0.89
C ASP A 189 -11.26 31.54 0.17
N LYS A 190 -10.52 30.52 -0.27
CA LYS A 190 -10.07 29.36 0.51
C LYS A 190 -11.21 28.70 1.31
N VAL A 191 -12.27 28.33 0.61
CA VAL A 191 -13.47 27.72 1.20
C VAL A 191 -13.79 26.39 0.52
N VAL A 192 -14.25 25.41 1.32
CA VAL A 192 -14.95 24.23 0.80
C VAL A 192 -16.43 24.32 1.16
N LYS A 193 -17.31 23.89 0.25
CA LYS A 193 -18.75 23.80 0.48
C LYS A 193 -19.15 22.36 0.78
N MET A 194 -20.03 22.20 1.75
CA MET A 194 -20.57 20.92 2.19
C MET A 194 -21.93 20.65 1.55
N SER A 195 -22.36 19.38 1.57
CA SER A 195 -23.64 18.93 1.00
C SER A 195 -24.88 19.53 1.67
N ASP A 196 -24.78 19.97 2.93
CA ASP A 196 -25.84 20.69 3.65
C ASP A 196 -25.87 22.21 3.37
N GLY A 197 -25.02 22.69 2.46
CA GLY A 197 -24.87 24.10 2.12
C GLY A 197 -23.92 24.88 3.03
N THR A 198 -23.45 24.30 4.15
CA THR A 198 -22.46 24.94 5.01
C THR A 198 -21.11 25.05 4.31
N SER A 199 -20.22 25.88 4.86
CA SER A 199 -18.90 26.15 4.30
C SER A 199 -17.82 26.13 5.37
N LYS A 200 -16.64 25.63 5.02
CA LYS A 200 -15.45 25.65 5.90
C LYS A 200 -14.29 26.37 5.22
N ARG A 201 -13.72 27.36 5.92
CA ARG A 201 -12.49 28.03 5.52
C ARG A 201 -11.27 27.15 5.83
N TYR A 202 -10.23 27.29 5.03
CA TYR A 202 -8.92 26.68 5.24
C TYR A 202 -7.81 27.68 4.94
N ASP A 203 -6.62 27.45 5.50
CA ASP A 203 -5.41 28.14 5.10
C ASP A 203 -4.60 27.29 4.11
N GLN A 204 -4.60 25.96 4.34
CA GLN A 204 -4.08 24.95 3.42
C GLN A 204 -5.06 23.77 3.32
N LEU A 205 -5.11 23.14 2.15
CA LEU A 205 -6.04 22.06 1.81
C LEU A 205 -5.28 20.82 1.32
N LEU A 206 -5.62 19.63 1.83
CA LEU A 206 -5.27 18.35 1.23
C LEU A 206 -6.50 17.70 0.61
N ILE A 207 -6.43 17.35 -0.67
CA ILE A 207 -7.40 16.51 -1.35
C ILE A 207 -6.88 15.06 -1.30
N ALA A 208 -7.53 14.21 -0.51
CA ALA A 208 -7.16 12.80 -0.32
C ALA A 208 -8.41 11.91 -0.32
N THR A 209 -9.29 12.16 -1.28
CA THR A 209 -10.63 11.56 -1.42
C THR A 209 -10.63 10.14 -1.99
N GLY A 210 -9.44 9.60 -2.31
CA GLY A 210 -9.27 8.27 -2.87
C GLY A 210 -10.00 8.11 -4.22
N SER A 211 -10.49 6.90 -4.46
CA SER A 211 -11.18 6.55 -5.69
C SER A 211 -12.48 5.78 -5.38
N ARG A 212 -13.38 5.70 -6.35
CA ARG A 212 -14.62 4.91 -6.28
C ARG A 212 -14.61 3.83 -7.37
N PRO A 213 -15.29 2.70 -7.19
CA PRO A 213 -15.42 1.70 -8.24
C PRO A 213 -16.18 2.24 -9.45
N LEU A 214 -15.95 1.64 -10.62
CA LEU A 214 -16.83 1.80 -11.77
C LEU A 214 -18.23 1.22 -11.45
N SER A 215 -19.29 1.91 -11.87
CA SER A 215 -20.68 1.43 -11.73
C SER A 215 -21.24 0.90 -13.05
N CYS A 216 -22.27 0.05 -12.94
CA CYS A 216 -23.08 -0.44 -14.05
C CYS A 216 -24.56 -0.49 -13.64
N PRO A 217 -25.51 -0.62 -14.58
CA PRO A 217 -26.92 -0.80 -14.24
C PRO A 217 -27.13 -1.94 -13.23
N GLY A 218 -27.86 -1.65 -12.14
CA GLY A 218 -28.13 -2.59 -11.05
C GLY A 218 -27.02 -2.74 -10.00
N SER A 219 -25.97 -1.90 -10.04
CA SER A 219 -24.89 -1.94 -9.03
C SER A 219 -25.33 -1.55 -7.60
N ASP A 220 -26.54 -1.02 -7.45
CA ASP A 220 -27.16 -0.60 -6.19
C ASP A 220 -28.10 -1.66 -5.58
N LEU A 221 -28.29 -2.80 -6.26
CA LEU A 221 -29.12 -3.90 -5.77
C LEU A 221 -28.58 -4.52 -4.48
N LYS A 222 -29.49 -5.02 -3.63
CA LYS A 222 -29.09 -5.81 -2.45
C LYS A 222 -28.34 -7.07 -2.89
N GLY A 223 -27.22 -7.36 -2.23
CA GLY A 223 -26.33 -8.47 -2.57
C GLY A 223 -25.21 -8.10 -3.55
N VAL A 224 -25.16 -6.85 -4.02
CA VAL A 224 -23.97 -6.30 -4.69
C VAL A 224 -23.08 -5.63 -3.64
N HIS A 225 -21.83 -6.07 -3.54
CA HIS A 225 -20.87 -5.61 -2.55
C HIS A 225 -19.62 -5.03 -3.22
N LEU A 226 -18.99 -4.12 -2.48
CA LEU A 226 -17.61 -3.67 -2.70
C LEU A 226 -16.74 -4.24 -1.60
N LEU A 227 -15.42 -4.23 -1.78
CA LEU A 227 -14.46 -4.57 -0.72
C LEU A 227 -13.53 -3.39 -0.45
N GLN A 228 -14.00 -2.43 0.36
CA GLN A 228 -13.23 -1.25 0.80
C GLN A 228 -13.05 -1.19 2.31
N SER A 229 -13.96 -1.81 3.07
CA SER A 229 -13.94 -1.82 4.53
C SER A 229 -13.84 -3.23 5.13
N TYR A 230 -13.74 -3.32 6.45
CA TYR A 230 -13.83 -4.59 7.16
C TYR A 230 -15.27 -5.07 7.29
N ASP A 231 -16.22 -4.15 7.42
CA ASP A 231 -17.64 -4.50 7.43
C ASP A 231 -18.04 -5.08 6.08
N ASP A 232 -17.55 -4.51 4.98
CA ASP A 232 -17.68 -5.08 3.63
C ASP A 232 -17.15 -6.52 3.58
N ALA A 233 -15.98 -6.78 4.17
CA ALA A 233 -15.38 -8.12 4.18
C ALA A 233 -16.22 -9.12 4.98
N LYS A 234 -16.81 -8.68 6.11
CA LYS A 234 -17.73 -9.50 6.91
C LYS A 234 -19.02 -9.79 6.18
N GLU A 235 -19.59 -8.79 5.52
CA GLU A 235 -20.81 -8.92 4.73
C GLU A 235 -20.60 -9.84 3.53
N ILE A 236 -19.49 -9.67 2.78
CA ILE A 236 -19.13 -10.58 1.68
C ILE A 236 -19.00 -12.01 2.21
N HIS A 237 -18.32 -12.21 3.34
CA HIS A 237 -18.21 -13.54 3.93
C HIS A 237 -19.58 -14.13 4.28
N SER A 238 -20.38 -13.42 5.07
CA SER A 238 -21.66 -13.96 5.55
C SER A 238 -22.67 -14.17 4.42
N SER A 239 -22.69 -13.29 3.41
CA SER A 239 -23.62 -13.40 2.30
C SER A 239 -23.22 -14.46 1.28
N SER A 240 -21.93 -14.79 1.17
CA SER A 240 -21.43 -15.71 0.13
C SER A 240 -21.41 -17.18 0.55
N VAL A 241 -21.45 -17.49 1.84
CA VAL A 241 -21.39 -18.89 2.33
C VAL A 241 -22.57 -19.69 1.76
N GLY A 242 -22.28 -20.76 1.02
CA GLY A 242 -23.29 -21.62 0.39
C GLY A 242 -24.05 -20.97 -0.78
N GLN A 243 -23.64 -19.79 -1.23
CA GLN A 243 -24.33 -19.04 -2.30
C GLN A 243 -23.55 -19.08 -3.63
N ARG A 244 -24.18 -18.67 -4.73
CA ARG A 244 -23.50 -18.45 -6.02
C ARG A 244 -22.95 -17.03 -6.07
N ALA A 245 -21.63 -16.91 -6.12
CA ALA A 245 -20.94 -15.63 -6.15
C ALA A 245 -20.44 -15.28 -7.56
N VAL A 246 -20.68 -14.06 -8.01
CA VAL A 246 -20.02 -13.49 -9.19
C VAL A 246 -19.06 -12.40 -8.77
N VAL A 247 -17.78 -12.56 -9.10
CA VAL A 247 -16.73 -11.57 -8.87
C VAL A 247 -16.43 -10.86 -10.19
N ILE A 248 -16.58 -9.54 -10.20
CA ILE A 248 -16.33 -8.73 -11.40
C ILE A 248 -14.95 -8.08 -11.28
N GLY A 249 -14.05 -8.42 -12.20
CA GLY A 249 -12.69 -7.89 -12.28
C GLY A 249 -11.61 -8.93 -11.98
N ALA A 250 -10.86 -9.33 -13.00
CA ALA A 250 -9.76 -10.30 -12.91
C ALA A 250 -8.40 -9.65 -12.58
N SER A 251 -8.37 -8.80 -11.56
CA SER A 251 -7.16 -8.17 -11.02
C SER A 251 -7.05 -8.45 -9.52
N PHE A 252 -6.24 -7.69 -8.78
CA PHE A 252 -5.84 -8.01 -7.40
C PHE A 252 -7.01 -8.31 -6.46
N ILE A 253 -7.91 -7.34 -6.25
CA ILE A 253 -9.04 -7.51 -5.33
C ILE A 253 -9.93 -8.69 -5.75
N GLY A 254 -10.33 -8.75 -7.03
CA GLY A 254 -11.24 -9.80 -7.49
C GLY A 254 -10.63 -11.19 -7.41
N MET A 255 -9.35 -11.35 -7.75
CA MET A 255 -8.67 -12.64 -7.67
C MET A 255 -8.44 -13.10 -6.22
N GLU A 256 -8.15 -12.19 -5.29
CA GLU A 256 -8.07 -12.51 -3.86
C GLU A 256 -9.43 -12.92 -3.30
N VAL A 257 -10.49 -12.18 -3.64
CA VAL A 257 -11.86 -12.52 -3.23
C VAL A 257 -12.28 -13.87 -3.80
N ALA A 258 -12.03 -14.12 -5.10
CA ALA A 258 -12.37 -15.39 -5.72
C ALA A 258 -11.59 -16.55 -5.08
N SER A 259 -10.29 -16.37 -4.82
CA SER A 259 -9.48 -17.37 -4.11
C SER A 259 -9.97 -17.60 -2.68
N TYR A 260 -10.50 -16.59 -2.00
CA TYR A 260 -11.03 -16.71 -0.63
C TYR A 260 -12.40 -17.40 -0.60
N LEU A 261 -13.28 -17.08 -1.56
CA LEU A 261 -14.62 -17.65 -1.65
C LEU A 261 -14.65 -19.06 -2.24
N SER A 262 -13.54 -19.50 -2.83
CA SER A 262 -13.37 -20.77 -3.54
C SER A 262 -13.79 -21.99 -2.70
N ASP A 263 -13.66 -21.93 -1.37
CA ASP A 263 -14.03 -22.99 -0.42
C ASP A 263 -15.13 -22.56 0.57
N LYS A 264 -15.85 -21.47 0.27
CA LYS A 264 -16.94 -20.92 1.09
C LYS A 264 -18.27 -20.84 0.33
N ALA A 265 -18.22 -20.42 -0.92
CA ALA A 265 -19.38 -20.31 -1.80
C ALA A 265 -19.70 -21.65 -2.47
N THR A 266 -20.96 -21.82 -2.90
CA THR A 266 -21.38 -22.99 -3.70
C THR A 266 -20.71 -22.97 -5.07
N SER A 267 -20.58 -21.79 -5.68
CA SER A 267 -19.79 -21.58 -6.89
C SER A 267 -19.27 -20.15 -6.95
N VAL A 268 -18.13 -19.96 -7.62
CA VAL A 268 -17.56 -18.64 -7.88
C VAL A 268 -17.38 -18.48 -9.39
N ALA A 269 -17.98 -17.46 -9.98
CA ALA A 269 -17.71 -17.03 -11.35
C ALA A 269 -16.89 -15.74 -11.32
N LEU A 270 -15.74 -15.71 -11.99
CA LEU A 270 -14.88 -14.53 -12.08
C LEU A 270 -14.89 -13.98 -13.51
N VAL A 271 -15.29 -12.72 -13.67
CA VAL A 271 -15.42 -12.06 -14.97
C VAL A 271 -14.26 -11.10 -15.20
N GLY A 272 -13.58 -11.23 -16.35
CA GLY A 272 -12.43 -10.41 -16.71
C GLY A 272 -12.43 -9.99 -18.17
N SER A 273 -12.06 -8.74 -18.43
CA SER A 273 -12.07 -8.18 -19.79
C SER A 273 -10.83 -8.49 -20.63
N ALA A 274 -9.78 -9.04 -20.04
CA ALA A 274 -8.55 -9.45 -20.72
C ALA A 274 -8.59 -10.95 -21.03
N SER A 275 -7.59 -11.48 -21.74
CA SER A 275 -7.52 -12.92 -22.00
C SER A 275 -7.11 -13.70 -20.76
N TYR A 276 -6.24 -13.12 -19.92
CA TYR A 276 -5.84 -13.71 -18.64
C TYR A 276 -6.01 -12.72 -17.48
N PRO A 277 -6.21 -13.20 -16.24
CA PRO A 277 -6.11 -12.35 -15.05
C PRO A 277 -4.76 -11.65 -15.00
N PHE A 278 -4.68 -10.46 -14.39
CA PHE A 278 -3.44 -9.68 -14.25
C PHE A 278 -2.67 -9.36 -15.54
N GLU A 279 -3.17 -9.66 -16.73
CA GLU A 279 -2.41 -9.58 -17.98
C GLU A 279 -1.72 -8.23 -18.18
N LYS A 280 -2.41 -7.13 -17.88
CA LYS A 280 -1.85 -5.76 -17.96
C LYS A 280 -0.76 -5.48 -16.92
N SER A 281 -0.83 -6.11 -15.76
CA SER A 281 0.03 -5.80 -14.61
C SER A 281 1.22 -6.76 -14.47
N LEU A 282 1.00 -8.04 -14.75
CA LEU A 282 1.96 -9.13 -14.57
C LEU A 282 2.29 -9.90 -15.86
N GLY A 283 1.62 -9.59 -16.97
CA GLY A 283 1.78 -10.31 -18.23
C GLY A 283 0.97 -11.61 -18.31
N PRO A 284 0.81 -12.13 -19.55
CA PRO A 284 -0.11 -13.24 -19.84
C PRO A 284 0.31 -14.57 -19.22
N GLU A 285 1.61 -14.85 -19.12
CA GLU A 285 2.10 -16.13 -18.57
C GLU A 285 1.81 -16.27 -17.08
N ILE A 286 2.14 -15.24 -16.29
CA ILE A 286 1.81 -15.17 -14.86
C ILE A 286 0.29 -15.15 -14.69
N GLY A 287 -0.42 -14.37 -15.52
CA GLY A 287 -1.87 -14.33 -15.53
C GLY A 287 -2.52 -15.69 -15.71
N LYS A 288 -2.11 -16.43 -16.74
CA LYS A 288 -2.56 -17.78 -17.03
C LYS A 288 -2.29 -18.74 -15.88
N MET A 289 -1.13 -18.65 -15.24
CA MET A 289 -0.81 -19.46 -14.07
C MET A 289 -1.81 -19.26 -12.94
N THR A 290 -2.33 -18.05 -12.73
CA THR A 290 -3.33 -17.80 -11.68
C THR A 290 -4.72 -18.41 -11.95
N MET A 291 -4.96 -18.94 -13.16
CA MET A 291 -6.19 -19.68 -13.48
C MET A 291 -6.23 -21.07 -12.83
N MET A 292 -5.17 -21.52 -12.15
CA MET A 292 -5.23 -22.75 -11.34
C MET A 292 -6.33 -22.73 -10.27
N LEU A 293 -6.95 -21.58 -9.98
CA LEU A 293 -8.17 -21.49 -9.17
C LEU A 293 -9.38 -22.22 -9.79
N GLU A 294 -9.34 -22.59 -11.07
CA GLU A 294 -10.33 -23.49 -11.70
C GLU A 294 -10.39 -24.85 -11.00
N GLU A 295 -9.26 -25.33 -10.48
CA GLU A 295 -9.19 -26.54 -9.65
C GLU A 295 -9.88 -26.35 -8.28
N LYS A 296 -10.25 -25.12 -7.92
CA LYS A 296 -10.81 -24.72 -6.63
C LYS A 296 -12.19 -24.06 -6.75
N ASN A 297 -13.06 -24.56 -7.65
CA ASN A 297 -14.45 -24.08 -7.77
C ASN A 297 -14.61 -22.62 -8.27
N VAL A 298 -13.57 -22.06 -8.92
CA VAL A 298 -13.65 -20.74 -9.58
C VAL A 298 -13.74 -20.92 -11.09
N LYS A 299 -14.83 -20.49 -11.72
CA LYS A 299 -14.99 -20.51 -13.17
C LYS A 299 -14.67 -19.14 -13.78
N PHE A 300 -13.78 -19.09 -14.76
CA PHE A 300 -13.38 -17.84 -15.39
C PHE A 300 -14.23 -17.54 -16.63
N PHE A 301 -14.63 -16.27 -16.75
CA PHE A 301 -15.30 -15.69 -17.91
C PHE A 301 -14.41 -14.55 -18.42
N MET A 302 -13.42 -14.91 -19.23
CA MET A 302 -12.40 -14.00 -19.76
C MET A 302 -12.83 -13.42 -21.12
N ASN A 303 -12.17 -12.34 -21.54
CA ASN A 303 -12.55 -11.54 -22.71
C ASN A 303 -14.02 -11.07 -22.67
N ASP A 304 -14.58 -10.90 -21.47
CA ASP A 304 -15.97 -10.54 -21.27
C ASP A 304 -16.12 -9.42 -20.23
N ARG A 305 -17.28 -8.75 -20.24
CA ARG A 305 -17.58 -7.61 -19.37
C ARG A 305 -19.01 -7.70 -18.90
N VAL A 306 -19.25 -7.24 -17.67
CA VAL A 306 -20.62 -7.09 -17.16
C VAL A 306 -21.27 -5.89 -17.82
N THR A 307 -22.47 -6.09 -18.38
CA THR A 307 -23.29 -5.03 -18.98
C THR A 307 -24.42 -4.60 -18.06
N GLU A 308 -24.98 -5.52 -17.27
CA GLU A 308 -26.09 -5.27 -16.37
C GLU A 308 -26.12 -6.29 -15.22
N ILE A 309 -26.49 -5.84 -14.02
CA ILE A 309 -26.86 -6.70 -12.90
C ILE A 309 -28.38 -6.64 -12.76
N ARG A 310 -29.05 -7.78 -12.91
CA ARG A 310 -30.52 -7.88 -12.81
C ARG A 310 -30.92 -8.39 -11.44
N GLY A 311 -32.00 -7.81 -10.93
CA GLY A 311 -32.55 -8.17 -9.63
C GLY A 311 -34.02 -8.58 -9.69
N GLU A 312 -34.44 -9.27 -8.65
CA GLU A 312 -35.81 -9.64 -8.35
C GLU A 312 -36.11 -9.16 -6.92
N ASN A 313 -37.24 -8.47 -6.71
CA ASN A 313 -37.61 -7.88 -5.41
C ASN A 313 -36.50 -6.99 -4.78
N GLY A 314 -35.73 -6.28 -5.62
CA GLY A 314 -34.64 -5.41 -5.21
C GLY A 314 -33.36 -6.12 -4.76
N LYS A 315 -33.26 -7.45 -4.95
CA LYS A 315 -32.06 -8.25 -4.68
C LYS A 315 -31.47 -8.79 -5.97
N VAL A 316 -30.15 -8.88 -6.06
CA VAL A 316 -29.47 -9.49 -7.21
C VAL A 316 -29.95 -10.92 -7.47
N LYS A 317 -30.10 -11.24 -8.76
CA LYS A 317 -30.48 -12.56 -9.24
C LYS A 317 -29.59 -13.03 -10.40
N ASN A 318 -29.22 -12.13 -11.30
CA ASN A 318 -28.42 -12.45 -12.48
C ASN A 318 -27.38 -11.37 -12.80
N VAL A 319 -26.28 -11.77 -13.42
CA VAL A 319 -25.29 -10.89 -14.04
C VAL A 319 -25.24 -11.17 -15.53
N VAL A 320 -25.46 -10.14 -16.34
CA VAL A 320 -25.47 -10.22 -17.80
C VAL A 320 -24.11 -9.79 -18.34
N LEU A 321 -23.56 -10.60 -19.22
CA LEU A 321 -22.26 -10.35 -19.84
C LEU A 321 -22.40 -9.81 -21.26
N SER A 322 -21.34 -9.19 -21.77
CA SER A 322 -21.29 -8.61 -23.11
C SER A 322 -21.35 -9.67 -24.22
N SER A 323 -20.97 -10.91 -23.92
CA SER A 323 -21.19 -12.07 -24.80
C SER A 323 -22.65 -12.49 -24.94
N GLY A 324 -23.56 -11.97 -24.11
CA GLY A 324 -24.94 -12.42 -23.98
C GLY A 324 -25.14 -13.54 -22.96
N ALA A 325 -24.06 -14.07 -22.36
CA ALA A 325 -24.17 -15.02 -21.26
C ALA A 325 -24.87 -14.39 -20.04
N VAL A 326 -25.69 -15.17 -19.35
CA VAL A 326 -26.39 -14.77 -18.13
C VAL A 326 -25.97 -15.71 -17.01
N LEU A 327 -25.34 -15.15 -15.98
CA LEU A 327 -24.89 -15.89 -14.81
C LEU A 327 -25.88 -15.70 -13.68
N GLU A 328 -26.37 -16.80 -13.09
CA GLU A 328 -27.14 -16.70 -11.86
C GLU A 328 -26.23 -16.30 -10.70
N ALA A 329 -26.66 -15.32 -9.91
CA ALA A 329 -25.88 -14.74 -8.84
C ALA A 329 -26.78 -14.40 -7.65
N ASP A 330 -26.41 -14.90 -6.47
CA ASP A 330 -27.05 -14.49 -5.22
C ASP A 330 -26.24 -13.39 -4.52
N VAL A 331 -24.95 -13.29 -4.86
CA VAL A 331 -23.99 -12.29 -4.39
C VAL A 331 -23.10 -11.85 -5.55
N VAL A 332 -22.86 -10.55 -5.65
CA VAL A 332 -21.92 -9.96 -6.61
C VAL A 332 -20.87 -9.16 -5.85
N ILE A 333 -19.59 -9.35 -6.19
CA ILE A 333 -18.50 -8.55 -5.65
C ILE A 333 -17.87 -7.76 -6.80
N ALA A 334 -18.01 -6.44 -6.75
CA ALA A 334 -17.44 -5.55 -7.75
C ALA A 334 -16.01 -5.14 -7.37
N GLY A 335 -15.03 -5.73 -8.07
CA GLY A 335 -13.62 -5.35 -8.10
C GLY A 335 -13.23 -4.71 -9.44
N ILE A 336 -14.16 -3.98 -10.05
CA ILE A 336 -13.96 -3.28 -11.31
C ILE A 336 -13.13 -2.04 -11.04
N GLY A 337 -12.23 -1.68 -11.97
CA GLY A 337 -11.30 -0.57 -11.84
C GLY A 337 -11.90 0.70 -11.25
N VAL A 338 -11.05 1.55 -10.67
CA VAL A 338 -11.48 2.70 -9.88
C VAL A 338 -11.38 4.01 -10.67
N ILE A 339 -12.19 4.98 -10.26
CA ILE A 339 -12.18 6.35 -10.76
C ILE A 339 -11.81 7.27 -9.59
N PRO A 340 -10.76 8.10 -9.70
CA PRO A 340 -10.44 9.15 -8.73
C PRO A 340 -11.66 10.00 -8.34
N ASN A 341 -11.81 10.25 -7.04
CA ASN A 341 -12.93 11.05 -6.50
C ASN A 341 -12.62 12.54 -6.59
N SER A 342 -12.62 13.10 -7.79
CA SER A 342 -12.27 14.50 -8.07
C SER A 342 -13.39 15.32 -8.69
N ASP A 343 -14.56 14.73 -8.99
CA ASP A 343 -15.65 15.42 -9.71
C ASP A 343 -16.11 16.72 -8.99
N PHE A 344 -16.03 16.76 -7.66
CA PHE A 344 -16.35 17.95 -6.85
C PHE A 344 -15.39 19.13 -7.07
N LEU A 345 -14.28 18.94 -7.79
CA LEU A 345 -13.33 19.99 -8.15
C LEU A 345 -13.73 20.72 -9.43
N ALA A 346 -14.81 20.32 -10.10
CA ALA A 346 -15.35 21.05 -11.24
C ALA A 346 -15.53 22.55 -10.90
N GLY A 347 -14.99 23.43 -11.74
CA GLY A 347 -15.02 24.89 -11.53
C GLY A 347 -13.97 25.44 -10.56
N SER A 348 -13.25 24.60 -9.80
CA SER A 348 -12.21 25.06 -8.86
C SER A 348 -10.90 25.50 -9.52
N LYS A 349 -10.70 25.18 -10.81
CA LYS A 349 -9.44 25.34 -11.57
C LYS A 349 -8.27 24.46 -11.08
N VAL A 350 -8.48 23.55 -10.13
CA VAL A 350 -7.51 22.50 -9.81
C VAL A 350 -7.38 21.57 -11.03
N ALA A 351 -6.16 21.36 -11.49
CA ALA A 351 -5.88 20.54 -12.67
C ALA A 351 -6.14 19.05 -12.39
N VAL A 352 -6.90 18.42 -13.27
CA VAL A 352 -7.17 16.98 -13.29
C VAL A 352 -6.80 16.42 -14.66
N ASP A 353 -6.26 15.21 -14.71
CA ASP A 353 -5.95 14.53 -15.97
C ASP A 353 -7.20 13.88 -16.60
N SER A 354 -7.03 13.25 -17.76
CA SER A 354 -8.11 12.56 -18.47
C SER A 354 -8.68 11.36 -17.69
N GLY A 355 -7.90 10.79 -16.77
CA GLY A 355 -8.33 9.76 -15.83
C GLY A 355 -9.02 10.32 -14.58
N LYS A 356 -9.25 11.64 -14.52
CA LYS A 356 -9.79 12.38 -13.39
C LYS A 356 -8.87 12.45 -12.17
N ALA A 357 -7.62 12.02 -12.24
CA ALA A 357 -6.70 12.17 -11.12
C ALA A 357 -6.21 13.62 -11.01
N VAL A 358 -6.07 14.12 -9.78
CA VAL A 358 -5.57 15.48 -9.50
C VAL A 358 -4.07 15.52 -9.77
N ILE A 359 -3.65 16.37 -10.70
CA ILE A 359 -2.25 16.51 -11.10
C ILE A 359 -1.50 17.28 -10.01
N VAL A 360 -0.39 16.70 -9.54
CA VAL A 360 0.52 17.32 -8.59
C VAL A 360 1.96 17.32 -9.09
N ASP A 361 2.77 18.21 -8.52
CA ASP A 361 4.22 18.18 -8.69
C ASP A 361 4.91 17.19 -7.72
N LYS A 362 6.25 17.10 -7.81
CA LYS A 362 7.07 16.22 -6.95
C LYS A 362 7.02 16.55 -5.45
N TYR A 363 6.35 17.62 -5.05
CA TYR A 363 6.15 18.04 -3.66
C TYR A 363 4.69 17.86 -3.22
N MET A 364 3.89 17.14 -4.02
CA MET A 364 2.46 16.90 -3.84
C MET A 364 1.58 18.16 -3.90
N ARG A 365 2.10 19.25 -4.51
CA ARG A 365 1.37 20.51 -4.69
C ARG A 365 0.55 20.46 -5.97
N THR A 366 -0.68 20.96 -5.93
CA THR A 366 -1.47 21.19 -7.15
C THR A 366 -1.00 22.46 -7.86
N ASN A 367 -1.60 22.77 -9.01
CA ASN A 367 -1.41 24.06 -9.69
C ASN A 367 -1.97 25.27 -8.92
N ILE A 368 -2.74 25.05 -7.85
CA ILE A 368 -3.33 26.12 -7.04
C ILE A 368 -2.54 26.24 -5.72
N PRO A 369 -2.07 27.45 -5.35
CA PRO A 369 -1.36 27.67 -4.10
C PRO A 369 -2.15 27.17 -2.88
N ASP A 370 -1.42 26.62 -1.91
CA ASP A 370 -1.95 26.08 -0.66
C ASP A 370 -2.90 24.87 -0.80
N ILE A 371 -3.07 24.33 -2.01
CA ILE A 371 -3.82 23.10 -2.26
C ILE A 371 -2.87 21.98 -2.68
N PHE A 372 -2.95 20.87 -1.95
CA PHE A 372 -2.19 19.65 -2.14
C PHE A 372 -3.13 18.50 -2.49
N SER A 373 -2.61 17.44 -3.09
CA SER A 373 -3.36 16.19 -3.32
C SER A 373 -2.51 14.97 -2.99
N ALA A 374 -3.13 13.92 -2.46
CA ALA A 374 -2.43 12.72 -2.00
C ALA A 374 -3.30 11.46 -2.06
N GLY A 375 -2.64 10.30 -2.07
CA GLY A 375 -3.31 8.99 -2.22
C GLY A 375 -3.86 8.73 -3.61
N ASP A 376 -4.82 7.82 -3.72
CA ASP A 376 -5.30 7.28 -4.99
C ASP A 376 -5.94 8.33 -5.93
N VAL A 377 -6.33 9.49 -5.39
CA VAL A 377 -6.88 10.59 -6.19
C VAL A 377 -5.79 11.38 -6.94
N ALA A 378 -4.51 11.20 -6.60
CA ALA A 378 -3.41 12.01 -7.12
C ALA A 378 -2.68 11.36 -8.30
N SER A 379 -2.35 12.17 -9.30
CA SER A 379 -1.43 11.87 -10.40
C SER A 379 -0.11 12.60 -10.14
N PHE A 380 0.98 11.85 -9.94
CA PHE A 380 2.25 12.38 -9.43
C PHE A 380 3.44 11.96 -10.32
N PRO A 381 4.56 12.70 -10.29
CA PRO A 381 5.73 12.37 -11.09
C PRO A 381 6.52 11.27 -10.39
N LEU A 382 6.67 10.12 -11.06
CA LEU A 382 7.41 8.98 -10.53
C LEU A 382 8.90 9.08 -10.91
N SER A 383 9.75 9.37 -9.92
CA SER A 383 11.18 9.64 -10.12
C SER A 383 11.93 8.51 -10.83
N ILE A 384 11.68 7.25 -10.47
CA ILE A 384 12.29 6.06 -11.11
C ILE A 384 11.86 5.85 -12.57
N ARG A 385 10.95 6.67 -13.08
CA ARG A 385 10.47 6.69 -14.47
C ARG A 385 10.70 8.05 -15.13
N GLY A 386 11.71 8.79 -14.69
CA GLY A 386 12.05 10.09 -15.27
C GLY A 386 10.93 11.12 -15.10
N ASP A 387 10.29 11.14 -13.92
CA ASP A 387 9.19 12.03 -13.58
C ASP A 387 7.92 11.86 -14.47
N GLN A 388 7.73 10.68 -15.08
CA GLN A 388 6.47 10.33 -15.73
C GLN A 388 5.29 10.52 -14.76
N GLN A 389 4.25 11.25 -15.19
CA GLN A 389 3.00 11.36 -14.43
C GLN A 389 2.28 10.02 -14.40
N VAL A 390 2.00 9.52 -13.20
CA VAL A 390 1.32 8.24 -12.98
C VAL A 390 0.28 8.35 -11.87
N ASN A 391 -0.73 7.50 -11.92
CA ASN A 391 -1.70 7.31 -10.83
C ASN A 391 -1.59 5.87 -10.33
N ILE A 392 -1.01 5.69 -9.13
CA ILE A 392 -0.78 4.37 -8.53
C ILE A 392 -1.65 4.24 -7.27
N GLY A 393 -2.76 3.52 -7.41
CA GLY A 393 -3.64 3.18 -6.29
C GLY A 393 -3.03 2.11 -5.40
N HIS A 394 -2.21 2.52 -4.42
CA HIS A 394 -1.60 1.59 -3.48
C HIS A 394 -1.43 2.20 -2.08
N TRP A 395 -1.53 1.34 -1.07
CA TRP A 395 -1.43 1.71 0.34
C TRP A 395 -0.12 2.40 0.68
N GLN A 396 1.03 1.84 0.26
CA GLN A 396 2.34 2.47 0.46
C GLN A 396 2.38 3.88 -0.14
N MET A 397 1.96 4.04 -1.40
CA MET A 397 2.01 5.32 -2.09
C MET A 397 1.15 6.37 -1.40
N SER A 398 -0.04 5.98 -0.94
CA SER A 398 -0.90 6.85 -0.14
C SER A 398 -0.21 7.39 1.12
N HIS A 399 0.55 6.56 1.84
CA HIS A 399 1.30 7.01 3.01
C HIS A 399 2.43 7.98 2.61
N SER A 400 3.23 7.61 1.60
CA SER A 400 4.32 8.45 1.09
C SER A 400 3.80 9.82 0.64
N HIS A 401 2.70 9.86 -0.11
CA HIS A 401 2.03 11.09 -0.53
C HIS A 401 1.62 11.96 0.66
N GLY A 402 0.98 11.37 1.68
CA GLY A 402 0.55 12.08 2.88
C GLY A 402 1.71 12.71 3.67
N LYS A 403 2.81 11.96 3.86
CA LYS A 403 4.03 12.43 4.53
C LYS A 403 4.67 13.59 3.76
N VAL A 404 4.85 13.44 2.45
CA VAL A 404 5.45 14.47 1.60
C VAL A 404 4.59 15.73 1.56
N ALA A 405 3.27 15.61 1.40
CA ALA A 405 2.37 16.75 1.43
C ALA A 405 2.46 17.53 2.76
N ALA A 406 2.46 16.84 3.90
CA ALA A 406 2.60 17.48 5.21
C ALA A 406 3.92 18.23 5.39
N LEU A 407 5.05 17.65 4.97
CA LEU A 407 6.36 18.31 5.06
C LEU A 407 6.39 19.59 4.20
N ASN A 408 5.78 19.55 3.02
CA ASN A 408 5.70 20.72 2.15
C ASN A 408 4.69 21.77 2.63
N MET A 409 3.59 21.37 3.27
CA MET A 409 2.69 22.29 3.99
C MET A 409 3.44 23.08 5.07
N LEU A 410 4.40 22.42 5.74
CA LEU A 410 5.29 23.00 6.75
C LEU A 410 6.48 23.76 6.17
N LYS A 411 6.54 23.96 4.85
CA LYS A 411 7.66 24.62 4.15
C LYS A 411 8.99 23.91 4.40
N LYS A 412 8.99 22.58 4.50
CA LYS A 412 10.18 21.71 4.52
C LYS A 412 10.26 20.99 3.17
N PRO A 413 10.94 21.56 2.16
CA PRO A 413 10.92 21.04 0.79
C PRO A 413 11.35 19.57 0.75
N THR A 414 10.40 18.70 0.42
CA THR A 414 10.62 17.24 0.38
C THR A 414 10.02 16.70 -0.90
N LYS A 415 10.78 15.93 -1.67
CA LYS A 415 10.27 15.31 -2.90
C LYS A 415 9.64 13.95 -2.60
N ILE A 416 8.73 13.50 -3.47
CA ILE A 416 8.30 12.11 -3.52
C ILE A 416 9.39 11.26 -4.17
N GLU A 417 10.07 10.44 -3.36
CA GLU A 417 11.16 9.55 -3.78
C GLU A 417 10.89 8.15 -3.20
N SER A 418 9.82 7.51 -3.68
CA SER A 418 9.36 6.19 -3.21
C SER A 418 9.37 5.21 -4.38
N VAL A 419 9.90 4.01 -4.16
CA VAL A 419 9.81 2.91 -5.14
C VAL A 419 8.51 2.16 -4.88
N PRO A 420 7.55 2.08 -5.83
CA PRO A 420 6.31 1.35 -5.61
C PRO A 420 6.62 -0.12 -5.32
N PHE A 421 6.08 -0.64 -4.23
CA PHE A 421 6.20 -2.03 -3.83
C PHE A 421 4.82 -2.57 -3.47
N PHE A 422 4.45 -3.71 -4.05
CA PHE A 422 3.12 -4.28 -3.98
C PHE A 422 3.19 -5.79 -3.67
N TRP A 423 2.11 -6.33 -3.12
CA TRP A 423 1.94 -7.76 -2.92
C TRP A 423 0.48 -8.17 -3.11
N SER A 424 0.26 -9.41 -3.55
CA SER A 424 -1.08 -10.01 -3.56
C SER A 424 -1.02 -11.47 -3.15
N ALA A 425 -1.97 -11.90 -2.33
CA ALA A 425 -2.05 -13.25 -1.79
C ALA A 425 -3.06 -14.10 -2.57
N LEU A 426 -2.58 -15.07 -3.34
CA LEU A 426 -3.41 -16.01 -4.08
C LEU A 426 -3.15 -17.45 -3.64
N ALA A 427 -4.22 -18.15 -3.26
CA ALA A 427 -4.17 -19.58 -2.88
C ALA A 427 -3.09 -19.91 -1.84
N GLY A 428 -2.89 -19.05 -0.84
CA GLY A 428 -1.92 -19.24 0.24
C GLY A 428 -0.46 -18.93 -0.15
N LYS A 429 -0.20 -18.57 -1.41
CA LYS A 429 1.06 -18.00 -1.87
C LYS A 429 0.89 -16.52 -2.18
N SER A 430 1.98 -15.84 -2.44
CA SER A 430 2.01 -14.40 -2.31
C SER A 430 2.98 -13.83 -3.33
N ILE A 431 2.44 -13.16 -4.35
CA ILE A 431 3.21 -12.50 -5.40
C ILE A 431 3.77 -11.21 -4.82
N ARG A 432 5.02 -10.90 -5.15
CA ARG A 432 5.68 -9.62 -4.85
C ARG A 432 5.85 -8.84 -6.14
N TYR A 433 5.79 -7.53 -6.07
CA TYR A 433 5.99 -6.65 -7.20
C TYR A 433 6.71 -5.38 -6.75
N THR A 434 7.64 -4.88 -7.57
CA THR A 434 8.29 -3.58 -7.35
C THR A 434 8.46 -2.83 -8.67
N GLY A 435 8.54 -1.50 -8.59
CA GLY A 435 8.72 -0.62 -9.74
C GLY A 435 7.40 -0.25 -10.41
N TYR A 436 7.46 0.13 -11.70
CA TYR A 436 6.29 0.50 -12.47
C TYR A 436 6.46 0.04 -13.92
N GLY A 437 5.82 -1.09 -14.22
CA GLY A 437 5.99 -1.83 -15.47
C GLY A 437 5.18 -1.31 -16.64
N GLU A 438 4.30 -0.30 -16.47
CA GLU A 438 3.46 0.14 -17.58
C GLU A 438 4.31 0.58 -18.79
N GLY A 439 3.96 0.02 -19.96
CA GLY A 439 4.72 0.19 -21.19
C GLY A 439 5.98 -0.67 -21.32
N TYR A 440 6.13 -1.74 -20.53
CA TYR A 440 7.14 -2.77 -20.78
C TYR A 440 6.91 -3.43 -22.16
N THR A 441 7.98 -3.91 -22.77
CA THR A 441 7.97 -4.58 -24.08
C THR A 441 8.40 -6.05 -23.99
N GLU A 442 9.11 -6.42 -22.93
CA GLU A 442 9.64 -7.76 -22.74
C GLU A 442 9.52 -8.18 -21.27
N ILE A 443 9.31 -9.48 -21.04
CA ILE A 443 9.38 -10.10 -19.71
C ILE A 443 10.46 -11.18 -19.77
N LEU A 444 11.44 -11.11 -18.88
CA LEU A 444 12.42 -12.17 -18.67
C LEU A 444 12.13 -12.89 -17.37
N VAL A 445 12.00 -14.22 -17.44
CA VAL A 445 11.67 -15.05 -16.28
C VAL A 445 12.88 -15.89 -15.88
N LYS A 446 13.17 -15.90 -14.57
CA LYS A 446 14.07 -16.84 -13.90
C LYS A 446 13.25 -17.81 -13.07
N GLY A 447 13.57 -19.10 -13.15
CA GLY A 447 12.71 -20.16 -12.61
C GLY A 447 11.60 -20.54 -13.58
N LYS A 448 10.46 -20.99 -13.05
CA LYS A 448 9.35 -21.51 -13.84
C LYS A 448 8.01 -21.02 -13.31
N VAL A 449 7.20 -20.42 -14.17
CA VAL A 449 5.92 -19.83 -13.79
C VAL A 449 4.93 -20.91 -13.39
N GLU A 450 4.87 -22.00 -14.15
CA GLU A 450 4.02 -23.18 -13.92
C GLU A 450 4.32 -23.89 -12.58
N GLU A 451 5.58 -23.90 -12.14
CA GLU A 451 5.98 -24.43 -10.83
C GLU A 451 5.68 -23.45 -9.68
N ARG A 452 5.17 -22.24 -9.99
CA ARG A 452 4.88 -21.16 -9.04
C ARG A 452 6.11 -20.77 -8.23
N LYS A 453 7.26 -20.76 -8.90
CA LYS A 453 8.56 -20.38 -8.36
C LYS A 453 9.36 -19.63 -9.42
N PHE A 454 9.23 -18.31 -9.39
CA PHE A 454 9.82 -17.46 -10.43
C PHE A 454 10.20 -16.08 -9.92
N LEU A 455 11.10 -15.44 -10.66
CA LEU A 455 11.39 -14.01 -10.66
C LEU A 455 11.23 -13.52 -12.09
N ALA A 456 10.35 -12.56 -12.32
CA ALA A 456 10.09 -11.94 -13.61
C ALA A 456 10.60 -10.50 -13.59
N PHE A 457 11.38 -10.13 -14.60
CA PHE A 457 11.81 -8.76 -14.87
C PHE A 457 11.02 -8.20 -16.03
N TYR A 458 10.41 -7.02 -15.83
CA TYR A 458 9.71 -6.29 -16.89
C TYR A 458 10.67 -5.28 -17.47
N ILE A 459 10.89 -5.36 -18.77
CA ILE A 459 11.91 -4.59 -19.48
C ILE A 459 11.23 -3.63 -20.44
N LYS A 460 11.71 -2.39 -20.44
CA LYS A 460 11.41 -1.39 -21.45
C LYS A 460 12.74 -0.93 -22.03
N ASP A 461 12.89 -1.07 -23.34
CA ASP A 461 14.15 -0.83 -24.02
C ASP A 461 15.26 -1.74 -23.45
N GLU A 462 16.32 -1.18 -22.86
CA GLU A 462 17.45 -1.93 -22.27
C GLU A 462 17.44 -1.94 -20.73
N GLU A 463 16.35 -1.50 -20.10
CA GLU A 463 16.25 -1.30 -18.65
C GLU A 463 15.13 -2.13 -18.02
N VAL A 464 15.39 -2.67 -16.84
CA VAL A 464 14.38 -3.29 -15.97
C VAL A 464 13.61 -2.20 -15.25
N VAL A 465 12.32 -2.10 -15.55
CA VAL A 465 11.43 -1.04 -15.04
C VAL A 465 10.53 -1.52 -13.89
N ALA A 466 10.38 -2.83 -13.76
CA ALA A 466 9.69 -3.48 -12.66
C ALA A 466 10.20 -4.92 -12.49
N ALA A 467 9.89 -5.53 -11.35
CA ALA A 467 10.07 -6.96 -11.14
C ALA A 467 8.91 -7.55 -10.34
N ALA A 468 8.58 -8.82 -10.60
CA ALA A 468 7.63 -9.59 -9.82
C ALA A 468 8.24 -10.94 -9.42
N SER A 469 7.82 -11.49 -8.28
CA SER A 469 8.25 -12.83 -7.89
C SER A 469 7.17 -13.61 -7.17
N LEU A 470 7.33 -14.93 -7.19
CA LEU A 470 6.61 -15.87 -6.35
C LEU A 470 7.60 -16.91 -5.84
N MET A 471 7.69 -17.09 -4.52
CA MET A 471 8.63 -18.03 -3.88
C MET A 471 10.11 -17.80 -4.29
N PHE A 472 10.49 -16.54 -4.50
CA PHE A 472 11.83 -16.10 -4.90
C PHE A 472 12.30 -14.90 -4.05
N ASP A 473 11.98 -14.92 -2.76
CA ASP A 473 12.40 -13.87 -1.83
C ASP A 473 13.90 -14.01 -1.49
N PRO A 474 14.64 -12.90 -1.28
CA PRO A 474 14.17 -11.51 -1.23
C PRO A 474 14.35 -10.72 -2.55
N ALA A 475 14.41 -11.38 -3.72
CA ALA A 475 14.84 -10.75 -4.97
C ALA A 475 14.11 -9.44 -5.31
N VAL A 476 12.78 -9.38 -5.15
CA VAL A 476 12.00 -8.16 -5.47
C VAL A 476 12.29 -7.03 -4.47
N ALA A 477 12.51 -7.33 -3.19
CA ALA A 477 12.94 -6.33 -2.21
C ALA A 477 14.33 -5.76 -2.54
N GLN A 478 15.20 -6.61 -3.08
CA GLN A 478 16.53 -6.23 -3.49
C GLN A 478 16.53 -5.38 -4.77
N VAL A 479 15.72 -5.74 -5.77
CA VAL A 479 15.47 -4.88 -6.94
C VAL A 479 14.94 -3.51 -6.51
N ALA A 480 14.03 -3.46 -5.54
CA ALA A 480 13.49 -2.21 -5.02
C ALA A 480 14.57 -1.30 -4.40
N GLU A 481 15.51 -1.86 -3.62
CA GLU A 481 16.62 -1.09 -3.07
C GLU A 481 17.59 -0.59 -4.15
N LEU A 482 17.88 -1.40 -5.17
CA LEU A 482 18.72 -0.96 -6.30
C LEU A 482 18.05 0.22 -7.03
N MET A 483 16.74 0.15 -7.28
CA MET A 483 15.98 1.27 -7.86
C MET A 483 15.99 2.50 -6.96
N ALA A 484 15.88 2.33 -5.63
CA ALA A 484 15.91 3.43 -4.67
C ALA A 484 17.29 4.12 -4.62
N GLU A 485 18.38 3.40 -4.85
CA GLU A 485 19.73 3.96 -5.01
C GLU A 485 19.96 4.62 -6.38
N GLY A 486 18.95 4.62 -7.27
CA GLY A 486 19.07 5.13 -8.64
C GLY A 486 19.93 4.24 -9.54
N LYS A 487 20.16 2.98 -9.18
CA LYS A 487 20.89 2.03 -10.02
C LYS A 487 20.00 1.55 -11.16
N ASN A 488 20.50 1.72 -12.37
CA ASN A 488 19.90 1.13 -13.56
C ASN A 488 20.23 -0.36 -13.62
N ILE A 489 19.19 -1.20 -13.66
CA ILE A 489 19.33 -2.64 -13.85
C ILE A 489 19.13 -2.92 -15.33
N THR A 490 20.19 -3.36 -16.00
CA THR A 490 20.18 -3.58 -17.44
C THR A 490 19.49 -4.90 -17.83
N LYS A 491 18.96 -4.94 -19.06
CA LYS A 491 18.49 -6.19 -19.69
C LYS A 491 19.54 -7.29 -19.65
N LYS A 492 20.82 -6.97 -19.91
CA LYS A 492 21.94 -7.91 -19.84
C LYS A 492 22.08 -8.55 -18.46
N GLN A 493 21.91 -7.79 -17.38
CA GLN A 493 21.93 -8.34 -16.02
C GLN A 493 20.72 -9.26 -15.76
N ALA A 494 19.53 -8.88 -16.24
CA ALA A 494 18.33 -9.72 -16.14
C ALA A 494 18.45 -11.02 -16.95
N GLN A 495 19.18 -11.02 -18.07
CA GLN A 495 19.44 -12.21 -18.88
C GLN A 495 20.44 -13.17 -18.23
N SER A 496 21.37 -12.68 -17.41
CA SER A 496 22.37 -13.50 -16.73
C SER A 496 21.73 -14.59 -15.87
N ASP A 497 22.23 -15.83 -15.99
CA ASP A 497 21.85 -16.93 -15.07
C ASP A 497 22.52 -16.79 -13.70
N ASP A 498 23.68 -16.14 -13.64
CA ASP A 498 24.26 -15.71 -12.39
C ASP A 498 23.55 -14.44 -11.89
N LEU A 499 22.81 -14.58 -10.80
CA LEU A 499 22.09 -13.50 -10.11
C LEU A 499 22.89 -12.93 -8.92
N SER A 500 24.20 -13.21 -8.82
CA SER A 500 25.06 -12.67 -7.76
C SER A 500 25.05 -11.14 -7.68
N TRP A 501 24.77 -10.46 -8.80
CA TRP A 501 24.62 -9.01 -8.87
C TRP A 501 23.42 -8.48 -8.05
N LEU A 502 22.40 -9.30 -7.77
CA LEU A 502 21.35 -8.95 -6.84
C LEU A 502 21.87 -8.88 -5.41
N GLN A 503 22.94 -9.58 -5.02
CA GLN A 503 23.45 -9.61 -3.64
C GLN A 503 22.43 -10.23 -2.64
N MET A 504 21.73 -11.28 -3.06
CA MET A 504 20.74 -12.01 -2.23
C MET A 504 21.35 -12.84 -1.11
#